data_AF-A0A956IEV6-F1
#
_entry.id   AF-A0A956IEV6-F1
#
_cell.length_a   1.000
_cell.length_b   1.000
_cell.length_c   1.000
_cell.angle_alpha   90.00
_cell.angle_beta   90.00
_cell.angle_gamma   90.00
#
_symmetry.space_group_name_H-M   'P 1'
#
loop_
_entity.id
_entity.type
_entity.pdbx_description
1 polymer ?
#
loop_
_entity_poly.entity_id
_entity_poly.type
_entity_poly.pdbx_seq_one_letter_code
_entity_poly.pdbx_strand_id
1 'polypeptide(L)'
;MPKVLFVDLGLEVEAEAGASLLEVARKHGAPTGSHCGGVCACSKCHVYVSGDPETVSGMRDDERDMLDLAARELRPSSRLSCQARLVEGEGLCRVAISEESFRAYLDDHEGDRAALVALWRGRRRG
;
A
#
# COMPACT_ATOMS: atom_id res chain seq x y z
N MET A 1 4.20 -12.44 -14.83
CA MET A 1 3.26 -11.86 -13.86
C MET A 1 4.05 -10.95 -12.94
N PRO A 2 3.69 -9.66 -12.80
CA PRO A 2 4.43 -8.71 -11.98
C PRO A 2 4.61 -9.17 -10.53
N LYS A 3 5.71 -8.75 -9.90
CA LYS A 3 6.04 -9.09 -8.51
C LYS A 3 5.90 -7.91 -7.58
N VAL A 4 5.38 -8.15 -6.39
CA VAL A 4 5.21 -7.15 -5.33
C VAL A 4 5.85 -7.65 -4.04
N LEU A 5 6.71 -6.83 -3.44
CA LEU A 5 7.28 -7.06 -2.12
C LEU A 5 6.71 -6.06 -1.11
N PHE A 6 5.89 -6.54 -0.17
CA PHE A 6 5.50 -5.77 1.00
C PHE A 6 6.65 -5.78 2.02
N VAL A 7 7.46 -4.73 2.01
CA VAL A 7 8.76 -4.69 2.70
C VAL A 7 8.61 -4.84 4.21
N ASP A 8 7.55 -4.26 4.80
CA ASP A 8 7.27 -4.36 6.24
C ASP A 8 6.93 -5.78 6.69
N LEU A 9 6.62 -6.67 5.75
CA LEU A 9 6.23 -8.05 6.03
C LEU A 9 7.28 -9.06 5.57
N GLY A 10 8.23 -8.67 4.71
CA GLY A 10 9.05 -9.63 3.96
C GLY A 10 8.20 -10.54 3.06
N LEU A 11 7.05 -10.06 2.61
CA LEU A 11 6.07 -10.83 1.83
C LEU A 11 6.20 -10.48 0.35
N GLU A 12 6.76 -11.41 -0.43
CA GLU A 12 6.80 -11.34 -1.89
C GLU A 12 5.63 -12.14 -2.49
N VAL A 13 4.91 -11.53 -3.43
CA VAL A 13 3.76 -12.12 -4.10
C VAL A 13 3.77 -11.80 -5.58
N GLU A 14 3.15 -12.67 -6.38
CA GLU A 14 2.88 -12.41 -7.79
C GLU A 14 1.42 -12.00 -7.96
N ALA A 15 1.16 -11.04 -8.84
CA ALA A 15 -0.18 -10.52 -9.09
C ALA A 15 -0.39 -10.14 -10.56
N GLU A 16 -1.65 -10.18 -11.00
CA GLU A 16 -2.04 -9.84 -12.37
C GLU A 16 -1.73 -8.38 -12.71
N ALA A 17 -1.30 -8.14 -13.95
CA ALA A 17 -1.20 -6.79 -14.47
C ALA A 17 -2.57 -6.08 -14.43
N GLY A 18 -2.57 -4.78 -14.14
CA GLY A 18 -3.78 -3.97 -13.97
C GLY A 18 -4.40 -4.02 -12.56
N ALA A 19 -4.05 -5.01 -11.73
CA ALA A 19 -4.47 -5.05 -10.33
C ALA A 19 -3.86 -3.88 -9.56
N SER A 20 -4.65 -3.23 -8.71
CA SER A 20 -4.18 -2.20 -7.79
C SER A 20 -3.40 -2.81 -6.63
N LEU A 21 -2.44 -2.07 -6.09
CA LEU A 21 -1.70 -2.50 -4.90
C LEU A 21 -2.62 -2.77 -3.70
N LEU A 22 -3.78 -2.08 -3.60
CA LEU A 22 -4.78 -2.35 -2.57
C LEU A 22 -5.45 -3.73 -2.75
N GLU A 23 -5.80 -4.10 -3.98
CA GLU A 23 -6.36 -5.43 -4.27
C GLU A 23 -5.35 -6.53 -3.95
N VAL A 24 -4.08 -6.33 -4.35
CA VAL A 24 -3.00 -7.26 -4.04
C VAL A 24 -2.78 -7.38 -2.53
N ALA A 25 -2.74 -6.25 -1.82
CA ALA A 25 -2.58 -6.25 -0.36
C ALA A 25 -3.70 -7.04 0.34
N ARG A 26 -4.95 -6.79 -0.04
CA ARG A 26 -6.13 -7.50 0.50
C ARG A 26 -6.08 -9.00 0.21
N LYS A 27 -5.77 -9.38 -1.03
CA LYS A 27 -5.69 -10.79 -1.46
C LYS A 27 -4.64 -11.58 -0.66
N HIS A 28 -3.55 -10.93 -0.27
CA HIS A 28 -2.41 -11.57 0.39
C HIS A 28 -2.26 -11.24 1.88
N GLY A 29 -3.26 -10.58 2.49
CA GLY A 29 -3.27 -10.29 3.93
C GLY A 29 -2.24 -9.24 4.36
N ALA A 30 -1.80 -8.36 3.46
CA ALA A 30 -0.97 -7.22 3.84
C ALA A 30 -1.85 -6.14 4.48
N PRO A 31 -1.46 -5.58 5.65
CA PRO A 31 -2.35 -4.76 6.48
C PRO A 31 -2.45 -3.31 5.99
N THR A 32 -3.02 -3.14 4.80
CA THR A 32 -3.28 -1.85 4.16
C THR A 32 -4.73 -1.44 4.40
N GLY A 33 -4.95 -0.25 4.94
CA GLY A 33 -6.28 0.28 5.23
C GLY A 33 -6.99 0.85 4.00
N SER A 34 -8.30 1.08 4.11
CA SER A 34 -9.07 1.89 3.16
C SER A 34 -10.47 2.17 3.71
N HIS A 35 -10.81 3.44 3.94
CA HIS A 35 -12.16 3.81 4.40
C HIS A 35 -13.12 4.18 3.26
N CYS A 36 -12.60 4.68 2.13
CA CYS A 36 -13.44 5.04 0.97
C CYS A 36 -13.71 3.87 0.02
N GLY A 37 -13.25 2.65 0.34
CA GLY A 37 -13.40 1.50 -0.55
C GLY A 37 -12.50 1.49 -1.78
N GLY A 38 -11.62 2.49 -1.96
CA GLY A 38 -10.66 2.55 -3.07
C GLY A 38 -11.01 3.54 -4.19
N VAL A 39 -11.92 4.48 -3.94
CA VAL A 39 -12.43 5.44 -4.95
C VAL A 39 -11.68 6.78 -4.98
N CYS A 40 -10.44 6.83 -4.48
CA CYS A 40 -9.63 8.07 -4.43
C CYS A 40 -10.31 9.23 -3.64
N ALA A 41 -10.98 8.93 -2.53
CA ALA A 41 -11.65 9.92 -1.69
C ALA A 41 -11.09 10.03 -0.26
N CYS A 42 -9.94 9.39 0.01
CA CYS A 42 -9.22 9.46 1.28
C CYS A 42 -7.75 9.04 1.12
N SER A 43 -6.92 9.27 2.13
CA SER A 43 -5.51 8.83 2.20
C SER A 43 -5.29 7.48 2.92
N LYS A 44 -6.34 6.80 3.36
CA LYS A 44 -6.23 5.64 4.27
C LYS A 44 -5.60 4.38 3.67
N CYS A 45 -5.34 4.39 2.37
CA CYS A 45 -4.64 3.33 1.64
C CYS A 45 -3.22 3.75 1.22
N HIS A 46 -2.69 4.83 1.81
CA HIS A 46 -1.39 5.39 1.50
C HIS A 46 -0.26 4.38 1.72
N VAL A 47 0.65 4.33 0.75
CA VAL A 47 1.84 3.48 0.75
C VAL A 47 3.00 4.26 0.15
N TYR A 48 4.21 3.77 0.38
CA TYR A 48 5.41 4.23 -0.32
C TYR A 48 5.85 3.16 -1.31
N VAL A 49 5.92 3.52 -2.58
CA VAL A 49 6.35 2.64 -3.67
C VAL A 49 7.79 2.97 -4.06
N SER A 50 8.64 1.96 -4.12
CA SER A 50 10.06 2.09 -4.46
C SER A 50 10.52 0.94 -5.33
N GLY A 51 11.74 1.05 -5.88
CA GLY A 51 12.27 0.12 -6.86
C GLY A 51 12.11 0.67 -8.27
N ASP A 52 11.66 -0.16 -9.19
CA ASP A 52 11.51 0.20 -10.59
C ASP A 52 10.21 1.02 -10.80
N PRO A 53 10.30 2.29 -11.27
CA PRO A 53 9.14 3.15 -11.48
C PRO A 53 8.17 2.63 -12.53
N GLU A 54 8.60 1.74 -13.43
CA GLU A 54 7.77 1.16 -14.48
C GLU A 54 6.88 0.00 -13.97
N THR A 55 7.02 -0.41 -12.71
CA THR A 55 6.23 -1.51 -12.12
C THR A 55 4.79 -1.13 -11.78
N VAL A 56 4.49 0.17 -11.68
CA VAL A 56 3.14 0.68 -11.44
C VAL A 56 2.80 1.86 -12.34
N SER A 57 1.51 2.05 -12.60
CA SER A 57 1.00 3.18 -13.37
C SER A 57 1.45 4.51 -12.77
N GLY A 58 1.67 5.53 -13.61
CA GLY A 58 1.97 6.88 -13.16
C GLY A 58 0.91 7.43 -12.19
N MET A 59 1.34 8.34 -11.31
CA MET A 59 0.44 9.05 -10.41
C MET A 59 -0.45 10.00 -11.22
N ARG A 60 -1.76 9.98 -10.92
CA ARG A 60 -2.76 10.88 -11.51
C ARG A 60 -2.91 12.16 -10.69
N ASP A 61 -3.50 13.20 -11.27
CA ASP A 61 -3.69 14.49 -10.60
C ASP A 61 -4.64 14.40 -9.41
N ASP A 62 -5.74 13.66 -9.54
CA ASP A 62 -6.69 13.40 -8.44
C ASP A 62 -6.05 12.65 -7.27
N GLU A 63 -5.19 11.67 -7.57
CA GLU A 63 -4.39 10.97 -6.56
C GLU A 63 -3.44 11.94 -5.83
N ARG A 64 -2.76 12.82 -6.57
CA ARG A 64 -1.83 13.81 -6.02
C ARG A 64 -2.54 14.79 -5.10
N ASP A 65 -3.65 15.37 -5.56
CA ASP A 65 -4.44 16.33 -4.78
C ASP A 65 -4.93 15.72 -3.46
N MET A 66 -5.35 14.45 -3.51
CA MET A 66 -5.79 13.73 -2.31
C MET A 66 -4.64 13.44 -1.34
N LEU A 67 -3.46 13.09 -1.86
CA LEU A 67 -2.26 12.91 -1.03
C LEU A 67 -1.84 14.22 -0.37
N ASP A 68 -1.82 15.33 -1.12
CA ASP A 68 -1.46 16.65 -0.61
C ASP A 68 -2.43 17.14 0.47
N LEU A 69 -3.72 16.85 0.31
CA LEU A 69 -4.76 17.25 1.26
C LEU A 69 -4.76 16.42 2.55
N ALA A 70 -4.57 15.10 2.44
CA ALA A 70 -4.97 14.17 3.50
C ALA A 70 -3.87 13.23 4.01
N ALA A 71 -2.71 13.13 3.34
CA ALA A 71 -1.63 12.30 3.83
C ALA A 71 -0.94 12.96 5.03
N ARG A 72 -0.72 12.19 6.10
CA ARG A 72 -0.01 12.69 7.29
C ARG A 72 1.48 12.88 7.06
N GLU A 73 2.08 12.03 6.24
CA GLU A 73 3.51 12.06 5.93
C GLU A 73 3.75 11.81 4.45
N LEU A 74 3.78 12.89 3.67
CA LEU A 74 4.01 12.85 2.25
C LEU A 74 5.50 12.69 1.91
N ARG A 75 5.78 11.82 0.96
CA ARG A 75 7.13 11.53 0.41
C ARG A 75 7.04 11.45 -1.12
N PRO A 76 8.14 11.66 -1.87
CA PRO A 76 8.14 11.51 -3.34
C PRO A 76 7.69 10.13 -3.83
N SER A 77 7.91 9.09 -3.04
CA SER A 77 7.47 7.72 -3.30
C SER A 77 6.03 7.42 -2.88
N SER A 78 5.28 8.42 -2.37
CA SER A 78 3.92 8.21 -1.89
C SER A 78 2.98 7.87 -3.03
N ARG A 79 2.11 6.90 -2.80
CA ARG A 79 1.01 6.53 -3.68
C ARG A 79 -0.22 6.19 -2.85
N LEU A 80 -1.40 6.36 -3.44
CA LEU A 80 -2.60 5.69 -2.96
C LEU A 80 -2.63 4.29 -3.57
N SER A 81 -2.53 3.25 -2.74
CA SER A 81 -2.45 1.86 -3.22
C SER A 81 -3.68 1.45 -4.05
N CYS A 82 -4.83 2.12 -3.89
CA CYS A 82 -6.00 1.90 -4.72
C CYS A 82 -5.88 2.46 -6.14
N GLN A 83 -5.00 3.44 -6.37
CA GLN A 83 -4.76 4.08 -7.66
C GLN A 83 -3.49 3.56 -8.35
N ALA A 84 -2.52 3.06 -7.60
CA ALA A 84 -1.31 2.44 -8.13
C ALA A 84 -1.61 1.04 -8.71
N ARG A 85 -1.67 0.94 -10.04
CA ARG A 85 -1.94 -0.32 -10.76
C ARG A 85 -0.67 -0.96 -11.26
N LEU A 86 -0.54 -2.28 -11.12
CA LEU A 86 0.60 -3.02 -11.64
C LEU A 86 0.66 -2.94 -13.17
N VAL A 87 1.85 -2.72 -13.69
CA VAL A 87 2.15 -2.74 -15.12
C VAL A 87 2.74 -4.11 -15.47
N GLU A 88 2.46 -4.60 -16.68
CA GLU A 88 3.03 -5.85 -17.16
C GLU A 88 4.56 -5.76 -17.28
N GLY A 89 5.27 -6.77 -16.77
CA GLY A 89 6.74 -6.82 -16.80
C GLY A 89 7.32 -7.78 -15.76
N GLU A 90 8.65 -7.81 -15.68
CA GLU A 90 9.44 -8.64 -14.76
C GLU A 90 9.97 -7.87 -13.53
N GLY A 91 9.68 -6.56 -13.45
CA GLY A 91 10.14 -5.70 -12.36
C GLY A 91 9.54 -6.06 -10.99
N LEU A 92 10.26 -5.67 -9.93
CA LEU A 92 9.82 -5.85 -8.55
C LEU A 92 9.32 -4.52 -7.95
N CYS A 93 8.02 -4.44 -7.70
CA CYS A 93 7.40 -3.32 -7.00
C CYS A 93 7.57 -3.48 -5.48
N ARG A 94 8.36 -2.61 -4.84
CA ARG A 94 8.54 -2.62 -3.38
C ARG A 94 7.56 -1.66 -2.72
N VAL A 95 6.76 -2.16 -1.80
CA VAL A 95 5.67 -1.41 -1.15
C VAL A 95 5.91 -1.38 0.36
N ALA A 96 6.05 -0.18 0.92
CA ALA A 96 6.01 0.04 2.37
C ALA A 96 4.65 0.63 2.76
N ILE A 97 4.02 0.06 3.78
CA ILE A 97 2.72 0.48 4.29
C ILE A 97 2.92 1.69 5.19
N SER A 98 2.27 2.82 4.91
CA SER A 98 2.40 3.99 5.78
C SER A 98 1.78 3.72 7.16
N GLU A 99 2.22 4.45 8.19
CA GLU A 99 1.65 4.30 9.53
C GLU A 99 0.16 4.64 9.55
N GLU A 100 -0.28 5.60 8.74
CA GLU A 100 -1.71 5.94 8.64
C GLU A 100 -2.54 4.84 7.99
N SER A 101 -2.02 4.18 6.96
CA SER A 101 -2.68 3.03 6.33
C SER A 101 -2.78 1.85 7.28
N PHE A 102 -1.70 1.55 8.00
CA PHE A 102 -1.70 0.48 9.00
C PHE A 102 -2.69 0.76 10.13
N ARG A 103 -2.77 2.01 10.63
CA ARG A 103 -3.76 2.39 11.63
C ARG A 103 -5.19 2.22 11.13
N ALA A 104 -5.47 2.68 9.91
CA ALA A 104 -6.78 2.52 9.30
C ALA A 104 -7.16 1.03 9.13
N TYR A 105 -6.20 0.17 8.81
CA TYR A 105 -6.42 -1.28 8.79
C TYR A 105 -6.80 -1.81 10.19
N LEU A 106 -6.11 -1.38 11.25
CA LEU A 106 -6.40 -1.81 12.61
C LEU A 106 -7.76 -1.37 13.13
N ASP A 107 -8.30 -0.27 12.61
CA ASP A 107 -9.62 0.24 13.01
C ASP A 107 -10.73 -0.73 12.55
N ASP A 108 -10.50 -1.47 11.45
CA ASP A 108 -11.38 -2.54 10.97
C ASP A 108 -11.11 -3.91 11.63
N HIS A 109 -10.05 -4.02 12.46
CA HIS A 109 -9.57 -5.28 13.07
C HIS A 109 -9.38 -5.17 14.59
N GLU A 110 -10.37 -4.63 15.30
CA GLU A 110 -10.30 -4.36 16.73
C GLU A 110 -9.97 -5.61 17.57
N GLY A 111 -10.56 -6.77 17.22
CA GLY A 111 -10.36 -8.03 17.94
C GLY A 111 -8.91 -8.54 17.98
N ASP A 112 -8.13 -8.25 16.93
CA ASP A 112 -6.75 -8.73 16.78
C ASP A 112 -5.70 -7.60 16.92
N ARG A 113 -6.15 -6.39 17.27
CA ARG A 113 -5.33 -5.16 17.22
C ARG A 113 -4.00 -5.29 17.96
N ALA A 114 -4.00 -5.84 19.17
CA ALA A 114 -2.78 -5.98 19.98
C ALA A 114 -1.74 -6.90 19.32
N ALA A 115 -2.18 -8.03 18.76
CA ALA A 115 -1.31 -8.99 18.08
C ALA A 115 -0.74 -8.40 16.79
N LEU A 116 -1.59 -7.73 15.98
CA LEU A 116 -1.19 -7.10 14.73
C LEU A 116 -0.16 -5.98 14.96
N VAL A 117 -0.36 -5.15 15.99
CA VAL A 117 0.61 -4.09 16.36
C VAL A 117 1.95 -4.68 16.77
N ALA A 118 1.96 -5.75 17.58
CA ALA A 118 3.18 -6.40 18.02
C ALA A 118 3.97 -6.98 16.82
N LEU A 119 3.28 -7.66 15.90
CA LEU A 119 3.88 -8.21 14.68
C LEU A 119 4.48 -7.10 13.79
N TRP A 120 3.74 -6.03 13.54
CA TRP A 120 4.19 -4.95 12.65
C TRP A 120 5.37 -4.17 13.24
N ARG A 121 5.37 -3.87 14.55
CA ARG A 121 6.50 -3.23 15.23
C ARG A 121 7.75 -4.11 15.29
N GLY A 122 7.57 -5.44 15.41
CA GLY A 122 8.67 -6.40 15.40
C GLY A 122 9.38 -6.45 14.05
N ARG A 123 8.64 -6.35 12.94
CA ARG A 123 9.20 -6.46 11.59
C ARG A 123 9.88 -5.17 11.08
N ARG A 124 9.52 -3.99 11.60
CA ARG A 124 10.17 -2.71 11.24
C ARG A 124 11.53 -2.44 11.89
N ARG A 125 11.95 -3.28 12.85
CA ARG A 125 13.24 -3.14 13.57
C ARG A 125 14.37 -4.02 12.99
N GLY A 126 14.12 -4.70 11.87
CA GLY A 126 15.09 -5.53 11.15
C GLY A 126 15.67 -4.82 9.94
#